data_AF-A0A7S2LIA8-F1
#
_entry.id   AF-A0A7S2LIA8-F1
#
_cell.length_a   1.000
_cell.length_b   1.000
_cell.length_c   1.000
_cell.angle_alpha   90.00
_cell.angle_beta   90.00
_cell.angle_gamma   90.00
#
_symmetry.space_group_name_H-M   'P 1'
#
loop_
_entity.id
_entity.type
_entity.pdbx_description
1 polymer ?
#
loop_
_entity_poly.entity_id
_entity_poly.type
_entity_poly.pdbx_seq_one_letter_code
_entity_poly.pdbx_strand_id
1 'polypeptide(L)'
;VGHSLENDLHSIRTIHNQVVDTAVLFRSNENRKHALRHLTSVLLNRKIQQNHGNHGHCSVEDAVASLSLAIRRGQEGPSFRLKSKSEAQKNIIHLLEEVKANRLGCETYPVTRETGSFVFVGSSEWIKEHATGTRAHALECDWTGDARSKSILAWIKSEGRRRPSLLVSNLSARCAEDVSSFLSSILEEAPLSTVIMVIIQYGSKQMKEMTKLRRAMKDPRSSLSWTSDQEKKWKLGLETTRTCQVLWIS
;
A
#
# COMPACT_ATOMS: atom_id res chain seq x y z
N VAL A 1 29.80 11.26 -13.08
CA VAL A 1 28.65 10.40 -12.68
C VAL A 1 28.67 9.18 -13.58
N GLY A 2 28.43 7.97 -13.05
CA GLY A 2 28.47 6.74 -13.85
C GLY A 2 28.10 5.51 -13.03
N HIS A 3 28.40 4.32 -13.55
CA HIS A 3 28.08 3.05 -12.89
C HIS A 3 29.31 2.14 -12.83
N SER A 4 29.74 1.76 -11.62
CA SER A 4 30.98 1.00 -11.39
C SER A 4 32.23 1.68 -11.97
N LEU A 5 32.32 3.00 -11.76
CA LEU A 5 33.38 3.86 -12.32
C LEU A 5 34.78 3.53 -11.80
N GLU A 6 34.88 2.76 -10.71
CA GLU A 6 36.14 2.24 -10.18
C GLU A 6 37.01 1.59 -11.27
N ASN A 7 36.42 0.72 -12.09
CA ASN A 7 37.13 0.04 -13.17
C ASN A 7 37.54 0.99 -14.29
N ASP A 8 36.64 1.93 -14.65
CA ASP A 8 36.88 2.91 -15.70
C ASP A 8 38.04 3.84 -15.31
N LEU A 9 38.00 4.41 -14.11
CA LEU A 9 39.04 5.30 -13.56
C LEU A 9 40.40 4.58 -13.44
N HIS A 10 40.39 3.30 -13.04
CA HIS A 10 41.59 2.49 -13.00
C HIS A 10 42.18 2.26 -14.40
N SER A 11 41.34 2.00 -15.41
CA SER A 11 41.78 1.80 -16.79
C SER A 11 42.45 3.04 -17.39
N ILE A 12 41.94 4.24 -17.06
CA ILE A 12 42.49 5.53 -17.51
C ILE A 12 43.54 6.11 -16.53
N ARG A 13 43.92 5.37 -15.48
CA ARG A 13 44.93 5.76 -14.47
C ARG A 13 44.70 7.15 -13.88
N THR A 14 43.45 7.51 -13.63
CA THR A 14 43.07 8.84 -13.15
C THR A 14 42.42 8.75 -11.78
N ILE A 15 42.81 9.64 -10.86
CA ILE A 15 42.16 9.80 -9.55
C ILE A 15 41.25 11.01 -9.63
N HIS A 16 39.96 10.81 -9.37
CA HIS A 16 38.96 11.87 -9.36
C HIS A 16 38.17 11.82 -8.05
N ASN A 17 38.19 12.91 -7.28
CA ASN A 17 37.62 12.92 -5.93
C ASN A 17 36.11 13.19 -5.91
N GLN A 18 35.56 13.77 -6.98
CA GLN A 18 34.14 14.13 -7.07
C GLN A 18 33.38 13.15 -7.97
N VAL A 19 33.15 11.94 -7.46
CA VAL A 19 32.51 10.87 -8.23
C VAL A 19 31.17 10.49 -7.61
N VAL A 20 30.14 10.50 -8.44
CA VAL A 20 28.85 9.87 -8.13
C VAL A 20 28.78 8.55 -8.88
N ASP A 21 29.02 7.46 -8.16
CA ASP A 21 28.89 6.10 -8.68
C ASP A 21 27.53 5.51 -8.29
N THR A 22 26.69 5.26 -9.29
CA THR A 22 25.36 4.69 -9.10
C THR A 22 25.39 3.25 -8.57
N ALA A 23 26.45 2.48 -8.82
CA ALA A 23 26.60 1.13 -8.26
C ALA A 23 26.79 1.16 -6.74
N VAL A 24 27.37 2.25 -6.22
CA VAL A 24 27.51 2.51 -4.78
C VAL A 24 26.25 3.18 -4.23
N LEU A 25 25.70 4.15 -4.97
CA LEU A 25 24.51 4.93 -4.57
C LEU A 25 23.28 4.06 -4.34
N PHE A 26 23.09 3.01 -5.14
CA PHE A 26 21.97 2.06 -5.04
C PHE A 26 22.40 0.69 -4.50
N ARG A 27 23.51 0.63 -3.76
CA ARG A 27 23.99 -0.62 -3.19
C ARG A 27 23.01 -1.14 -2.14
N SER A 28 22.71 -2.43 -2.19
CA SER A 28 21.94 -3.11 -1.13
C SER A 28 22.83 -3.36 0.09
N ASN A 29 22.21 -3.49 1.27
CA ASN A 29 22.87 -3.83 2.54
C ASN A 29 23.70 -5.13 2.47
N GLU A 30 23.41 -6.00 1.49
CA GLU A 30 24.11 -7.29 1.29
C GLU A 30 25.43 -7.16 0.49
N ASN A 31 26.05 -5.98 0.44
CA ASN A 31 27.33 -5.70 -0.24
C ASN A 31 27.41 -6.00 -1.74
N ARG A 32 26.33 -6.42 -2.40
CA ARG A 32 26.30 -6.71 -3.84
C ARG A 32 26.00 -5.47 -4.67
N LYS A 33 26.81 -5.22 -5.70
CA LYS A 33 26.55 -4.20 -6.74
C LYS A 33 25.42 -4.71 -7.63
N HIS A 34 24.39 -3.90 -7.87
CA HIS A 34 23.32 -4.23 -8.82
C HIS A 34 23.73 -3.85 -10.24
N ALA A 35 23.41 -4.68 -11.23
CA ALA A 35 23.65 -4.33 -12.63
C ALA A 35 22.85 -3.08 -13.04
N LEU A 36 23.45 -2.20 -13.84
CA LEU A 36 22.80 -0.98 -14.34
C LEU A 36 21.45 -1.29 -15.00
N ARG A 37 21.39 -2.32 -15.86
CA ARG A 37 20.15 -2.79 -16.49
C ARG A 37 19.05 -3.14 -15.48
N HIS A 38 19.40 -3.72 -14.34
CA HIS A 38 18.44 -4.03 -13.30
C HIS A 38 17.91 -2.74 -12.64
N LEU A 39 18.80 -1.82 -12.31
CA LEU A 39 18.44 -0.53 -11.72
C LEU A 39 17.51 0.29 -12.62
N THR A 40 17.84 0.41 -13.91
CA THR A 40 17.01 1.16 -14.86
C THR A 40 15.66 0.48 -15.08
N SER A 41 15.62 -0.85 -15.12
CA SER A 41 14.38 -1.59 -15.32
C SER A 41 13.44 -1.43 -14.13
N VAL A 42 13.95 -1.45 -12.90
CA VAL A 42 13.11 -1.38 -11.69
C VAL A 42 12.75 0.05 -11.34
N LEU A 43 13.72 0.97 -11.36
CA LEU A 43 13.54 2.33 -10.84
C LEU A 43 13.09 3.33 -11.91
N LEU A 44 13.53 3.15 -13.16
CA LEU A 44 13.17 4.04 -14.26
C LEU A 44 12.15 3.42 -15.23
N ASN A 45 11.73 2.17 -14.98
CA ASN A 45 10.93 1.37 -15.91
C ASN A 45 11.49 1.37 -17.35
N ARG A 46 12.82 1.46 -17.46
CA ARG A 46 13.55 1.59 -18.73
C ARG A 46 14.44 0.38 -18.93
N LYS A 47 14.23 -0.30 -20.06
CA LYS A 47 15.06 -1.39 -20.52
C LYS A 47 16.23 -0.83 -21.36
N ILE A 48 17.45 -1.12 -20.94
CA ILE A 48 18.68 -0.80 -21.67
C ILE A 48 19.39 -2.10 -22.07
N GLN A 49 20.42 -2.02 -22.92
CA GLN A 49 21.28 -3.17 -23.24
C GLN A 49 20.49 -4.40 -23.75
N GLN A 50 19.42 -4.17 -24.53
CA GLN A 50 18.51 -5.23 -24.97
C GLN A 50 19.12 -6.15 -26.05
N ASN A 51 20.13 -5.66 -26.78
CA ASN A 51 20.79 -6.41 -27.85
C ASN A 51 21.90 -7.28 -27.25
N HIS A 52 21.55 -8.50 -26.85
CA HIS A 52 22.49 -9.50 -26.31
C HIS A 52 23.15 -10.33 -27.42
N GLY A 53 23.99 -9.72 -28.27
CA GLY A 53 24.76 -10.49 -29.25
C GLY A 53 25.89 -9.70 -29.90
N ASN A 54 27.11 -10.24 -29.85
CA ASN A 54 28.40 -9.87 -30.47
C ASN A 54 28.82 -8.38 -30.59
N HIS A 55 27.94 -7.44 -30.30
CA HIS A 55 28.15 -6.01 -30.31
C HIS A 55 28.05 -5.57 -28.86
N GLY A 56 29.13 -4.98 -28.32
CA GLY A 56 29.20 -4.52 -26.94
C GLY A 56 28.09 -3.52 -26.59
N HIS A 57 28.00 -3.18 -25.30
CA HIS A 57 27.05 -2.17 -24.82
C HIS A 57 27.34 -0.78 -25.40
N CYS A 58 26.30 0.05 -25.51
CA CYS A 58 26.44 1.43 -25.95
C CYS A 58 26.82 2.32 -24.75
N SER A 59 28.07 2.79 -24.70
CA SER A 59 28.56 3.65 -23.61
C SER A 59 27.72 4.92 -23.42
N VAL A 60 27.16 5.48 -24.50
CA VAL A 60 26.26 6.65 -24.44
C VAL A 60 24.96 6.28 -23.73
N GLU A 61 24.38 5.11 -24.02
CA GLU A 61 23.18 4.63 -23.33
C GLU A 61 23.43 4.46 -21.83
N ASP A 62 24.55 3.84 -21.48
CA ASP A 62 24.93 3.56 -20.09
C ASP A 62 25.23 4.86 -19.31
N ALA A 63 25.88 5.84 -19.93
CA ALA A 63 26.14 7.15 -19.34
C ALA A 63 24.84 7.92 -19.06
N VAL A 64 23.93 7.98 -20.04
CA VAL A 64 22.62 8.64 -19.89
C VAL A 64 21.77 7.94 -18.83
N ALA A 65 21.76 6.60 -18.81
CA ALA A 65 21.04 5.81 -17.81
C ALA A 65 21.56 6.09 -16.39
N SER A 66 22.88 6.09 -16.21
CA SER A 66 23.52 6.35 -14.91
C SER A 66 23.24 7.77 -14.42
N LEU A 67 23.30 8.76 -15.32
CA LEU A 67 22.98 10.15 -14.99
C LEU A 67 21.51 10.30 -14.57
N SER A 68 20.60 9.66 -15.31
CA SER A 68 19.16 9.71 -15.01
C SER A 68 18.84 9.16 -13.61
N LEU A 69 19.49 8.05 -13.23
CA LEU A 69 19.37 7.47 -11.89
C LEU A 69 19.88 8.42 -10.81
N ALA A 70 21.04 9.06 -11.03
CA ALA A 70 21.64 9.99 -10.07
C ALA A 70 20.78 11.26 -9.89
N ILE A 71 20.28 11.85 -10.99
CA ILE A 71 19.40 13.02 -10.93
C ILE A 71 18.14 12.70 -10.14
N ARG A 72 17.48 11.58 -10.45
CA ARG A 72 16.23 11.19 -9.79
C ARG A 72 16.45 10.91 -8.30
N ARG A 73 17.57 10.30 -7.93
CA ARG A 73 17.99 10.15 -6.52
C ARG A 73 18.23 11.50 -5.83
N GLY A 74 18.80 12.47 -6.54
CA GLY A 74 19.01 13.83 -6.01
C GLY A 74 17.69 14.58 -5.77
N GLN A 75 16.70 14.39 -6.64
CA GLN A 75 15.39 15.06 -6.54
C GLN A 75 14.45 14.39 -5.52
N GLU A 76 14.34 13.07 -5.54
CA GLU A 76 13.41 12.30 -4.70
C GLU A 76 14.04 11.87 -3.35
N GLY A 77 15.34 12.08 -3.18
CA GLY A 77 16.08 11.80 -1.95
C GLY A 77 16.12 10.31 -1.59
N PRO A 78 16.18 9.97 -0.27
CA PRO A 78 16.31 8.61 0.23
C PRO A 78 15.19 7.64 -0.21
N SER A 79 14.04 8.17 -0.62
CA SER A 79 12.86 7.40 -1.03
C SER A 79 13.05 6.68 -2.37
N PHE A 80 13.85 7.23 -3.28
CA PHE A 80 14.14 6.63 -4.58
C PHE A 80 15.23 5.58 -4.46
N ARG A 81 14.85 4.36 -4.05
CA ARG A 81 15.76 3.22 -3.80
C ARG A 81 15.17 1.92 -4.33
N LEU A 82 16.03 0.91 -4.48
CA LEU A 82 15.56 -0.46 -4.66
C LEU A 82 14.82 -0.91 -3.39
N LYS A 83 13.54 -1.22 -3.52
CA LYS A 83 12.79 -1.90 -2.47
C LYS A 83 13.20 -3.36 -2.45
N SER A 84 13.42 -3.92 -1.26
CA SER A 84 13.69 -5.36 -1.16
C SER A 84 12.49 -6.16 -1.67
N LYS A 85 12.71 -7.41 -2.10
CA LYS A 85 11.58 -8.30 -2.49
C LYS A 85 10.54 -8.42 -1.38
N SER A 86 10.96 -8.39 -0.11
CA SER A 86 10.04 -8.39 1.02
C SER A 86 9.31 -7.05 1.16
N GLU A 87 9.97 -5.90 0.99
CA GLU A 87 9.31 -4.58 1.03
C GLU A 87 8.31 -4.39 -0.12
N ALA A 88 8.57 -4.91 -1.31
CA ALA A 88 7.66 -4.81 -2.45
C ALA A 88 6.36 -5.62 -2.26
N GLN A 89 6.36 -6.60 -1.34
CA GLN A 89 5.22 -7.46 -1.02
C GLN A 89 4.51 -7.08 0.29
N LYS A 90 5.01 -6.06 1.01
CA LYS A 90 4.37 -5.63 2.26
C LYS A 90 3.09 -4.84 1.94
N ASN A 91 2.00 -5.30 2.53
CA ASN A 91 0.78 -4.52 2.57
C ASN A 91 0.95 -3.29 3.46
N ILE A 92 0.00 -2.35 3.35
CA ILE A 92 0.04 -1.09 4.12
C ILE A 92 0.04 -1.33 5.63
N ILE A 93 -0.59 -2.40 6.11
CA ILE A 93 -0.64 -2.75 7.54
C ILE A 93 0.75 -3.08 8.07
N HIS A 94 1.50 -3.95 7.40
CA HIS A 94 2.87 -4.29 7.77
C HIS A 94 3.81 -3.08 7.69
N LEU A 95 3.63 -2.21 6.71
CA LEU A 95 4.40 -0.98 6.60
C LEU A 95 4.17 -0.06 7.81
N LEU A 96 2.90 0.15 8.20
CA LEU A 96 2.55 0.96 9.36
C LEU A 96 3.11 0.39 10.66
N GLU A 97 3.11 -0.94 10.82
CA GLU A 97 3.72 -1.60 11.97
C GLU A 97 5.24 -1.42 12.02
N GLU A 98 5.92 -1.47 10.88
CA GLU A 98 7.38 -1.29 10.79
C GLU A 98 7.81 0.15 11.03
N VAL A 99 7.07 1.13 10.48
CA VAL A 99 7.28 2.55 10.75
C VAL A 99 7.22 2.80 12.26
N LYS A 100 6.23 2.19 12.93
CA LYS A 100 6.04 2.28 14.37
C LYS A 100 7.09 1.53 15.20
N ALA A 101 7.60 0.41 14.69
CA ALA A 101 8.71 -0.30 15.30
C ALA A 101 10.06 0.42 15.14
N ASN A 102 10.05 1.61 14.51
CA ASN A 102 11.24 2.38 14.12
C ASN A 102 12.24 1.58 13.29
N ARG A 103 11.76 0.56 12.55
CA ARG A 103 12.62 -0.34 11.76
C ARG A 103 12.98 0.22 10.39
N LEU A 104 12.31 1.29 9.96
CA LEU A 104 12.49 1.92 8.65
C LEU A 104 13.41 3.14 8.68
N GLY A 105 14.00 3.49 9.84
CA GLY A 105 14.96 4.59 9.95
C GLY A 105 14.41 5.95 9.52
N CYS A 106 13.10 6.17 9.67
CA CYS A 106 12.46 7.43 9.30
C CYS A 106 12.58 8.41 10.46
N GLU A 107 13.53 9.33 10.37
CA GLU A 107 13.76 10.37 11.40
C GLU A 107 12.65 11.43 11.46
N THR A 108 11.76 11.49 10.45
CA THR A 108 10.84 12.63 10.27
C THR A 108 9.52 12.55 11.03
N TYR A 109 9.05 11.40 11.50
CA TYR A 109 7.79 11.31 12.26
C TYR A 109 7.78 10.13 13.25
N PRO A 110 8.06 10.35 14.54
CA PRO A 110 7.99 9.28 15.52
C PRO A 110 6.52 9.03 15.86
N VAL A 111 5.81 8.25 15.05
CA VAL A 111 4.59 7.58 15.51
C VAL A 111 5.05 6.47 16.44
N THR A 112 5.27 6.82 17.71
CA THR A 112 5.63 5.86 18.76
C THR A 112 4.37 5.13 19.24
N ARG A 113 4.55 4.11 20.09
CA ARG A 113 3.43 3.48 20.81
C ARG A 113 2.59 4.46 21.63
N GLU A 114 3.12 5.63 21.94
CA GLU A 114 2.53 6.59 22.88
C GLU A 114 1.92 7.80 22.15
N THR A 115 2.32 8.08 20.91
CA THR A 115 1.99 9.35 20.25
C THR A 115 0.87 9.29 19.22
N GLY A 116 0.55 8.14 18.60
CA GLY A 116 -0.56 8.11 17.62
C GLY A 116 -1.13 6.73 17.31
N SER A 117 -2.40 6.74 16.88
CA SER A 117 -3.14 5.55 16.45
C SER A 117 -3.59 5.68 15.00
N PHE A 118 -3.47 4.60 14.25
CA PHE A 118 -4.06 4.47 12.93
C PHE A 118 -5.38 3.71 13.04
N VAL A 119 -6.45 4.26 12.48
CA VAL A 119 -7.74 3.59 12.38
C VAL A 119 -8.07 3.38 10.92
N PHE A 120 -8.28 2.13 10.53
CA PHE A 120 -8.69 1.74 9.19
C PHE A 120 -10.10 1.16 9.25
N VAL A 121 -11.03 1.73 8.49
CA VAL A 121 -12.39 1.21 8.37
C VAL A 121 -12.63 0.76 6.92
N GLY A 122 -12.90 -0.53 6.70
CA GLY A 122 -13.08 -1.09 5.35
C GLY A 122 -13.55 -2.56 5.33
N SER A 123 -13.72 -3.15 4.13
CA SER A 123 -14.35 -4.48 3.96
C SER A 123 -13.65 -5.62 4.73
N SER A 124 -14.42 -6.55 5.31
CA SER A 124 -13.86 -7.64 6.13
C SER A 124 -13.03 -8.64 5.35
N GLU A 125 -13.27 -8.85 4.06
CA GLU A 125 -12.41 -9.71 3.23
C GLU A 125 -11.01 -9.14 3.10
N TRP A 126 -10.86 -7.84 2.83
CA TRP A 126 -9.55 -7.21 2.77
C TRP A 126 -8.85 -7.29 4.13
N ILE A 127 -9.58 -7.05 5.23
CA ILE A 127 -9.06 -7.17 6.60
C ILE A 127 -8.60 -8.60 6.88
N LYS A 128 -9.39 -9.61 6.54
CA LYS A 128 -9.04 -11.03 6.71
C LYS A 128 -7.84 -11.43 5.87
N GLU A 129 -7.66 -10.84 4.70
CA GLU A 129 -6.50 -11.13 3.85
C GLU A 129 -5.23 -10.40 4.31
N HIS A 130 -5.36 -9.19 4.87
CA HIS A 130 -4.22 -8.28 5.06
C HIS A 130 -3.87 -8.02 6.53
N ALA A 131 -4.79 -8.22 7.49
CA ALA A 131 -4.56 -8.04 8.92
C ALA A 131 -4.22 -9.36 9.64
N THR A 132 -4.38 -10.51 8.98
CA THR A 132 -4.10 -11.83 9.59
C THR A 132 -2.59 -12.02 9.77
N GLY A 133 -2.16 -12.35 10.99
CA GLY A 133 -0.74 -12.47 11.35
C GLY A 133 -0.05 -11.15 11.69
N THR A 134 -0.81 -10.05 11.78
CA THR A 134 -0.32 -8.73 12.21
C THR A 134 -0.60 -8.51 13.71
N ARG A 135 0.01 -7.49 14.31
CA ARG A 135 -0.30 -7.02 15.67
C ARG A 135 -1.48 -6.03 15.69
N ALA A 136 -2.18 -5.85 14.57
CA ALA A 136 -3.34 -4.99 14.47
C ALA A 136 -4.50 -5.51 15.33
N HIS A 137 -5.23 -4.59 15.96
CA HIS A 137 -6.50 -4.92 16.60
C HIS A 137 -7.59 -4.90 15.53
N ALA A 138 -7.96 -6.08 15.04
CA ALA A 138 -9.02 -6.23 14.03
C ALA A 138 -10.38 -6.48 14.68
N LEU A 139 -11.40 -5.71 14.29
CA LEU A 139 -12.79 -5.88 14.71
C LEU A 139 -13.70 -6.10 13.49
N GLU A 140 -14.49 -7.16 13.50
CA GLU A 140 -15.56 -7.33 12.52
C GLU A 140 -16.89 -6.89 13.15
N CYS A 141 -17.50 -5.85 12.58
CA CYS A 141 -18.79 -5.31 13.00
C CYS A 141 -19.80 -5.47 11.87
N ASP A 142 -21.03 -5.88 12.22
CA ASP A 142 -22.03 -6.17 11.21
C ASP A 142 -22.69 -4.89 10.66
N TRP A 143 -22.85 -3.86 11.49
CA TRP A 143 -23.45 -2.58 11.11
C TRP A 143 -23.01 -1.42 12.03
N THR A 144 -23.10 -0.18 11.54
CA THR A 144 -22.64 1.05 12.24
C THR A 144 -23.33 1.36 13.56
N GLY A 145 -24.54 0.87 13.83
CA GLY A 145 -25.19 1.01 15.14
C GLY A 145 -25.26 -0.27 15.97
N ASP A 146 -24.48 -1.30 15.62
CA ASP A 146 -24.30 -2.48 16.48
C ASP A 146 -23.54 -2.13 17.78
N ALA A 147 -23.73 -2.89 18.85
CA ALA A 147 -22.99 -2.70 20.10
C ALA A 147 -21.47 -2.81 19.88
N ARG A 148 -21.03 -3.62 18.90
CA ARG A 148 -19.61 -3.74 18.53
C ARG A 148 -19.06 -2.50 17.85
N SER A 149 -19.85 -1.73 17.10
CA SER A 149 -19.34 -0.49 16.50
C SER A 149 -18.99 0.54 17.58
N LYS A 150 -19.71 0.55 18.71
CA LYS A 150 -19.38 1.38 19.89
C LYS A 150 -18.03 1.03 20.52
N SER A 151 -17.54 -0.20 20.32
CA SER A 151 -16.21 -0.58 20.80
C SER A 151 -15.08 0.11 20.02
N ILE A 152 -15.31 0.44 18.74
CA ILE A 152 -14.36 1.22 17.93
C ILE A 152 -14.17 2.60 18.56
N LEU A 153 -15.26 3.28 18.89
CA LEU A 153 -15.22 4.57 19.58
C LEU A 153 -14.54 4.48 20.96
N ALA A 154 -14.87 3.46 21.75
CA ALA A 154 -14.24 3.24 23.06
C ALA A 154 -12.72 3.02 22.94
N TRP A 155 -12.26 2.33 21.90
CA TRP A 155 -10.84 2.11 21.64
C TRP A 155 -10.13 3.34 21.11
N ILE A 156 -10.78 4.12 20.25
CA ILE A 156 -10.26 5.41 19.76
C ILE A 156 -10.05 6.38 20.92
N LYS A 157 -11.01 6.43 21.86
CA LYS A 157 -10.96 7.21 23.11
C LYS A 157 -9.92 6.74 24.11
N SER A 158 -9.49 5.49 24.03
CA SER A 158 -8.62 4.93 25.07
C SER A 158 -7.24 5.59 25.06
N GLU A 159 -6.66 5.81 26.25
CA GLU A 159 -5.36 6.44 26.41
C GLU A 159 -4.29 5.46 26.93
N GLY A 160 -3.02 5.82 26.72
CA GLY A 160 -1.87 5.08 27.21
C GLY A 160 -1.76 3.66 26.65
N ARG A 161 -1.32 2.70 27.48
CA ARG A 161 -0.97 1.33 27.04
C ARG A 161 -2.14 0.49 26.52
N ARG A 162 -3.39 0.93 26.75
CA ARG A 162 -4.60 0.24 26.27
C ARG A 162 -5.03 0.69 24.87
N ARG A 163 -4.43 1.77 24.35
CA ARG A 163 -4.77 2.31 23.03
C ARG A 163 -4.24 1.43 21.91
N PRO A 164 -5.10 0.93 21.00
CA PRO A 164 -4.64 0.16 19.86
C PRO A 164 -3.89 1.11 18.92
N SER A 165 -2.72 0.67 18.46
CA SER A 165 -1.95 1.49 17.54
C SER A 165 -2.35 1.37 16.08
N LEU A 166 -2.96 0.23 15.76
CA LEU A 166 -3.62 0.02 14.48
C LEU A 166 -4.93 -0.69 14.80
N LEU A 167 -6.02 0.02 14.56
CA LEU A 167 -7.37 -0.50 14.64
C LEU A 167 -7.87 -0.71 13.23
N VAL A 168 -8.37 -1.90 12.94
CA VAL A 168 -8.91 -2.24 11.62
C VAL A 168 -10.33 -2.74 11.82
N SER A 169 -11.33 -2.12 11.19
CA SER A 169 -12.73 -2.53 11.37
C SER A 169 -13.51 -2.63 10.07
N ASN A 170 -14.37 -3.65 9.95
CA ASN A 170 -15.41 -3.66 8.91
C ASN A 170 -16.73 -3.19 9.48
N LEU A 171 -17.40 -2.31 8.75
CA LEU A 171 -18.72 -1.78 9.08
C LEU A 171 -19.58 -1.72 7.81
N SER A 172 -20.80 -2.23 7.92
CA SER A 172 -21.83 -1.95 6.91
C SER A 172 -22.68 -0.77 7.37
N ALA A 173 -23.15 0.04 6.42
CA ALA A 173 -24.14 1.09 6.64
C ALA A 173 -25.33 0.86 5.70
N ARG A 174 -26.53 1.29 6.10
CA ARG A 174 -27.73 1.15 5.25
C ARG A 174 -27.85 2.30 4.27
N CYS A 175 -27.42 3.49 4.69
CA CYS A 175 -27.50 4.72 3.91
C CYS A 175 -26.28 5.63 4.17
N ALA A 176 -26.20 6.74 3.46
CA ALA A 176 -25.10 7.70 3.59
C ALA A 176 -25.14 8.46 4.92
N GLU A 177 -26.34 8.63 5.48
CA GLU A 177 -26.57 9.30 6.76
C GLU A 177 -25.99 8.47 7.93
N ASP A 178 -26.14 7.15 7.89
CA ASP A 178 -25.52 6.22 8.85
C ASP A 178 -23.99 6.38 8.87
N VAL A 179 -23.38 6.50 7.69
CA VAL A 179 -21.93 6.68 7.55
C VAL A 179 -21.54 8.05 8.11
N SER A 180 -22.26 9.10 7.72
CA SER A 180 -21.96 10.48 8.13
C SER A 180 -22.06 10.65 9.65
N SER A 181 -23.13 10.12 10.26
CA SER A 181 -23.33 10.13 11.70
C SER A 181 -22.18 9.41 12.43
N PHE A 182 -21.81 8.22 11.96
CA PHE A 182 -20.71 7.46 12.54
C PHE A 182 -19.36 8.19 12.42
N LEU A 183 -19.08 8.81 11.26
CA LEU A 183 -17.86 9.59 11.06
C LEU A 183 -17.82 10.82 11.97
N SER A 184 -18.93 11.54 12.13
CA SER A 184 -19.01 12.66 13.08
C SER A 184 -18.70 12.21 14.50
N SER A 185 -19.25 11.07 14.96
CA SER A 185 -18.94 10.53 16.29
C SER A 185 -17.46 10.16 16.43
N ILE A 186 -16.82 9.61 15.39
CA ILE A 186 -15.38 9.35 15.41
C ILE A 186 -14.61 10.66 15.54
N LEU A 187 -14.96 11.68 14.75
CA LEU A 187 -14.21 12.94 14.70
C LEU A 187 -14.34 13.77 15.96
N GLU A 188 -15.49 13.73 16.62
CA GLU A 188 -15.70 14.40 17.91
C GLU A 188 -14.93 13.72 19.04
N GLU A 189 -14.74 12.41 18.97
CA GLU A 189 -14.19 11.61 20.06
C GLU A 189 -12.71 11.22 19.87
N ALA A 190 -12.18 11.34 18.66
CA ALA A 190 -10.81 10.96 18.34
C ALA A 190 -9.80 12.01 18.86
N PRO A 191 -8.73 11.58 19.56
CA PRO A 191 -7.62 12.46 19.86
C PRO A 191 -6.99 13.04 18.58
N LEU A 192 -6.48 14.28 18.64
CA LEU A 192 -5.81 14.95 17.52
C LEU A 192 -4.61 14.20 16.94
N SER A 193 -4.08 13.22 17.68
CA SER A 193 -2.99 12.36 17.21
C SER A 193 -3.47 11.07 16.54
N THR A 194 -4.74 11.00 16.15
CA THR A 194 -5.35 9.86 15.46
C THR A 194 -5.40 10.13 13.96
N VAL A 195 -4.80 9.24 13.18
CA VAL A 195 -5.00 9.24 11.72
C VAL A 195 -6.06 8.21 11.38
N ILE A 196 -7.09 8.64 10.66
CA ILE A 196 -8.24 7.82 10.31
C ILE A 196 -8.33 7.71 8.80
N MET A 197 -8.36 6.47 8.31
CA MET A 197 -8.60 6.13 6.91
C MET A 197 -9.90 5.34 6.82
N VAL A 198 -10.85 5.84 6.02
CA VAL A 198 -12.14 5.19 5.80
C VAL A 198 -12.31 4.89 4.33
N ILE A 199 -12.55 3.62 4.00
CA ILE A 199 -12.84 3.17 2.65
C ILE A 199 -14.31 2.76 2.57
N ILE A 200 -15.06 3.48 1.77
CA ILE A 200 -16.48 3.25 1.54
C ILE A 200 -16.63 2.58 0.17
N GLN A 201 -17.25 1.40 0.17
CA GLN A 201 -17.60 0.70 -1.06
C GLN A 201 -19.13 0.52 -1.13
N TYR A 202 -19.75 1.27 -2.03
CA TYR A 202 -21.20 1.25 -2.21
C TYR A 202 -21.68 -0.05 -2.83
N GLY A 203 -22.80 -0.59 -2.33
CA GLY A 203 -23.47 -1.76 -2.89
C GLY A 203 -22.73 -3.10 -2.77
N SER A 204 -21.55 -3.13 -2.12
CA SER A 204 -20.69 -4.32 -2.05
C SER A 204 -21.40 -5.55 -1.47
N LYS A 205 -22.12 -5.39 -0.34
CA LYS A 205 -22.86 -6.48 0.30
C LYS A 205 -24.00 -7.02 -0.57
N GLN A 206 -24.84 -6.13 -1.11
CA GLN A 206 -25.93 -6.48 -2.01
C GLN A 206 -25.41 -7.22 -3.25
N MET A 207 -24.27 -6.79 -3.79
CA MET A 207 -23.69 -7.40 -4.99
C MET A 207 -23.03 -8.76 -4.73
N LYS A 208 -22.44 -8.97 -3.55
CA LYS A 208 -21.99 -10.29 -3.11
C LYS A 208 -23.16 -11.26 -2.99
N GLU A 209 -24.27 -10.85 -2.37
CA GLU A 209 -25.49 -11.67 -2.24
C GLU A 209 -26.09 -12.00 -3.62
N MET A 210 -26.23 -11.00 -4.49
CA MET A 210 -26.69 -11.20 -5.87
C MET A 210 -25.77 -12.13 -6.66
N THR A 211 -24.45 -12.05 -6.47
CA THR A 211 -23.49 -12.96 -7.14
C THR A 211 -23.63 -14.40 -6.64
N LYS A 212 -23.86 -14.60 -5.33
CA LYS A 212 -24.13 -15.93 -4.76
C LYS A 212 -25.44 -16.50 -5.30
N LEU A 213 -26.51 -15.70 -5.33
CA LEU A 213 -27.81 -16.09 -5.90
C LEU A 213 -27.68 -16.45 -7.39
N ARG A 214 -26.94 -15.64 -8.17
CA ARG A 214 -26.66 -15.92 -9.58
C ARG A 214 -25.97 -17.26 -9.79
N ARG A 215 -24.97 -17.58 -8.96
CA ARG A 215 -24.27 -18.87 -9.02
C ARG A 215 -25.21 -20.03 -8.71
N ALA A 216 -26.01 -19.91 -7.66
CA ALA A 216 -26.96 -20.94 -7.25
C ALA A 216 -28.05 -21.18 -8.31
N MET A 217 -28.64 -20.12 -8.89
CA MET A 217 -29.71 -20.22 -9.88
C MET A 217 -29.24 -20.62 -11.29
N LYS A 218 -27.93 -20.55 -11.55
CA LYS A 218 -27.33 -21.10 -12.78
C LYS A 218 -26.89 -22.55 -12.63
N ASP A 219 -27.03 -23.14 -11.44
CA ASP A 219 -26.83 -24.57 -11.25
C ASP A 219 -27.94 -25.34 -11.98
N PRO A 220 -27.62 -26.31 -12.86
CA PRO A 220 -28.61 -27.13 -13.55
C PRO A 220 -29.60 -27.87 -12.62
N ARG A 221 -29.25 -28.04 -11.34
CA ARG A 221 -30.08 -28.68 -10.31
C ARG A 221 -31.03 -27.71 -9.61
N SER A 222 -30.92 -26.41 -9.87
CA SER A 222 -31.78 -25.39 -9.27
C SER A 222 -33.18 -25.40 -9.88
N SER A 223 -34.20 -25.35 -9.03
CA SER A 223 -35.60 -25.16 -9.45
C SER A 223 -35.93 -23.71 -9.85
N LEU A 224 -35.03 -22.77 -9.55
CA LEU A 224 -35.17 -21.35 -9.85
C LEU A 224 -34.23 -20.96 -11.00
N SER A 225 -34.73 -20.16 -11.95
CA SER A 225 -33.97 -19.66 -13.09
C SER A 225 -33.53 -18.21 -12.90
N TRP A 226 -32.36 -17.89 -13.44
CA TRP A 226 -31.81 -16.54 -13.40
C TRP A 226 -32.31 -15.71 -14.58
N THR A 227 -33.05 -14.62 -14.32
CA THR A 227 -33.73 -13.84 -15.37
C THR A 227 -32.80 -12.81 -16.04
N SER A 228 -33.18 -12.37 -17.24
CA SER A 228 -32.46 -11.30 -17.97
C SER A 228 -32.42 -9.98 -17.19
N ASP A 229 -33.49 -9.65 -16.47
CA ASP A 229 -33.55 -8.45 -15.63
C ASP A 229 -32.62 -8.55 -14.41
N GLN A 230 -32.53 -9.73 -13.79
CA GLN A 230 -31.57 -10.00 -12.72
C GLN A 230 -30.12 -9.91 -13.22
N GLU A 231 -29.83 -10.43 -14.41
CA GLU A 231 -28.51 -10.32 -15.05
C GLU A 231 -28.16 -8.85 -15.32
N LYS A 232 -29.11 -8.04 -15.82
CA LYS A 232 -28.90 -6.61 -16.07
C LYS A 232 -28.63 -5.84 -14.77
N LYS A 233 -29.43 -6.08 -13.72
CA LYS A 233 -29.24 -5.47 -12.40
C LYS A 233 -27.89 -5.86 -11.78
N TRP A 234 -27.49 -7.12 -11.92
CA TRP A 234 -26.19 -7.60 -11.43
C TRP A 234 -25.02 -6.95 -12.16
N LYS A 235 -25.08 -6.83 -13.49
CA LYS A 235 -24.03 -6.15 -14.29
C LYS A 235 -23.89 -4.67 -13.91
N LEU A 236 -25.01 -3.95 -13.80
CA LEU A 236 -25.00 -2.55 -13.39
C LEU A 236 -24.43 -2.39 -11.97
N GLY A 237 -24.86 -3.27 -11.04
CA GLY A 237 -24.34 -3.26 -9.68
C GLY A 237 -22.84 -3.54 -9.58
N LEU A 238 -22.31 -4.42 -10.44
CA LEU A 238 -20.86 -4.64 -10.53
C LEU A 238 -20.11 -3.36 -10.88
N GLU A 239 -20.59 -2.60 -11.87
CA GLU A 239 -19.98 -1.32 -12.25
C GLU A 239 -19.93 -0.34 -11.08
N THR A 240 -21.02 -0.22 -10.32
CA THR A 240 -21.08 0.64 -9.13
C THR A 240 -20.09 0.20 -8.04
N THR A 241 -19.88 -1.11 -7.85
CA THR A 241 -18.95 -1.62 -6.83
C THR A 241 -17.47 -1.49 -7.19
N ARG A 242 -17.14 -1.14 -8.44
CA ARG A 242 -15.74 -0.98 -8.88
C ARG A 242 -15.08 0.27 -8.34
N THR A 243 -15.88 1.26 -7.95
CA THR A 243 -15.41 2.50 -7.36
C THR A 243 -15.56 2.45 -5.85
N CYS A 244 -14.52 2.88 -5.14
CA CYS A 244 -14.59 3.14 -3.71
C CYS A 244 -14.25 4.61 -3.45
N GLN A 245 -14.80 5.15 -2.36
CA GLN A 245 -14.42 6.44 -1.83
C GLN A 245 -13.45 6.23 -0.68
N VAL A 246 -12.35 6.96 -0.68
CA VAL A 246 -11.36 6.94 0.40
C VAL A 246 -11.36 8.31 1.08
N LEU A 247 -11.62 8.32 2.37
CA LEU A 247 -11.51 9.49 3.22
C LEU A 247 -10.26 9.34 4.08
N TRP A 248 -9.39 10.34 4.02
CA TRP A 248 -8.19 10.43 4.85
C TRP A 248 -8.35 11.63 5.78
N ILE A 249 -8.27 11.38 7.08
CA ILE A 249 -8.46 12.39 8.12
C ILE A 249 -7.21 12.31 9.02
N SER A 250 -6.47 13.41 9.08
CA SER A 250 -5.21 13.55 9.82
C SER A 250 -5.15 14.86 10.56
#